data_AF-A0A2G6BWD0-F1
#
_entry.id   AF-A0A2G6BWD0-F1
#
_cell.length_a   1.000
_cell.length_b   1.000
_cell.length_c   1.000
_cell.angle_alpha   90.00
_cell.angle_beta   90.00
_cell.angle_gamma   90.00
#
_symmetry.space_group_name_H-M   'P 1'
#
loop_
_entity.id
_entity.type
_entity.pdbx_description
1 polymer ?
#
loop_
_entity_poly.entity_id
_entity_poly.type
_entity_poly.pdbx_seq_one_letter_code
_entity_poly.pdbx_strand_id
1 'polypeptide(L)'
;MAKKHPTYKHAWYAVALARIMMGFVFLWAFLDKTFGLGFATEPSGAWINGGSPTTSFLKHGANPESPFADFIAGLIGMAWADWLFMIGLLGIGLALVLGIGLRIAAVTGSLLLIMMWMALLPLEYNPFVDDHIIYAVVLWAFVLGRREWSLADWWLSQSFVKKNQWLW
;
A
#
# COMPACT_ATOMS: atom_id res chain seq x y z
N MET A 1 38.70 -14.94 -21.40
CA MET A 1 37.26 -14.97 -21.76
C MET A 1 36.50 -14.11 -20.76
N ALA A 2 35.86 -13.03 -21.20
CA ALA A 2 34.97 -12.25 -20.34
C ALA A 2 33.72 -13.09 -20.04
N LYS A 3 33.41 -13.32 -18.75
CA LYS A 3 32.18 -13.99 -18.35
C LYS A 3 31.00 -13.10 -18.79
N LYS A 4 30.22 -13.55 -19.77
CA LYS A 4 28.94 -12.92 -20.11
C LYS A 4 28.02 -13.05 -18.89
N HIS A 5 27.84 -11.97 -18.14
CA HIS A 5 26.86 -11.96 -17.07
C HIS A 5 25.46 -12.09 -17.69
N PRO A 6 24.62 -13.02 -17.20
CA PRO A 6 23.25 -13.12 -17.68
C PRO A 6 22.53 -11.80 -17.43
N THR A 7 21.98 -11.22 -18.50
CA THR A 7 21.18 -10.00 -18.42
C THR A 7 19.75 -10.41 -18.11
N TYR A 8 19.32 -10.25 -16.85
CA TYR A 8 17.94 -10.54 -16.39
C TYR A 8 16.93 -9.50 -16.91
N LYS A 9 16.98 -9.15 -18.19
CA LYS A 9 16.16 -8.10 -18.80
C LYS A 9 14.67 -8.38 -18.61
N HIS A 10 14.27 -9.64 -18.72
CA HIS A 10 12.88 -10.07 -18.55
C HIS A 10 12.37 -9.99 -17.10
N ALA A 11 13.26 -10.12 -16.11
CA ALA A 11 12.88 -10.04 -14.70
C ALA A 11 12.31 -8.66 -14.33
N TRP A 12 12.81 -7.59 -14.96
CA TRP A 12 12.33 -6.24 -14.70
C TRP A 12 10.91 -5.97 -15.19
N TYR A 13 10.46 -6.67 -16.24
CA TYR A 13 9.06 -6.62 -16.66
C TYR A 13 8.15 -7.38 -15.68
N ALA A 14 8.62 -8.50 -15.13
CA ALA A 14 7.89 -9.20 -14.06
C ALA A 14 7.78 -8.33 -12.79
N VAL A 15 8.84 -7.61 -12.43
CA VAL A 15 8.81 -6.64 -11.32
C VAL A 15 7.85 -5.48 -11.61
N ALA A 16 7.81 -4.97 -12.83
CA ALA A 16 6.85 -3.93 -13.22
C ALA A 16 5.41 -4.43 -13.18
N LEU A 17 5.15 -5.66 -13.63
CA LEU A 17 3.84 -6.29 -13.53
C LEU A 17 3.43 -6.45 -12.06
N ALA A 18 4.34 -6.94 -11.19
CA ALA A 18 4.10 -7.07 -9.76
C ALA A 18 3.78 -5.72 -9.11
N ARG A 19 4.49 -4.65 -9.48
CA ARG A 19 4.21 -3.28 -9.03
C ARG A 19 2.79 -2.85 -9.40
N ILE A 20 2.37 -3.07 -10.66
CA ILE A 20 1.03 -2.71 -11.13
C ILE A 20 -0.03 -3.54 -10.43
N MET A 21 0.16 -4.85 -10.29
CA MET A 21 -0.77 -5.74 -9.58
C MET A 21 -0.93 -5.35 -8.10
N MET A 22 0.18 -5.04 -7.41
CA MET A 22 0.12 -4.56 -6.03
C MET A 22 -0.58 -3.21 -5.94
N GLY A 23 -0.29 -2.28 -6.85
CA GLY A 23 -1.04 -1.02 -6.94
C GLY A 23 -2.54 -1.25 -7.13
N PHE A 24 -2.93 -2.22 -7.94
CA PHE A 24 -4.32 -2.62 -8.14
C PHE A 24 -4.95 -3.16 -6.85
N VAL A 25 -4.23 -3.90 -6.00
CA VAL A 25 -4.75 -4.35 -4.68
C VAL A 25 -5.16 -3.14 -3.81
N PHE A 26 -4.33 -2.11 -3.72
CA PHE A 26 -4.64 -0.88 -2.98
C PHE A 26 -5.83 -0.12 -3.59
N LEU A 27 -5.85 0.03 -4.93
CA LEU A 27 -6.94 0.70 -5.61
C LEU A 27 -8.26 -0.07 -5.49
N TRP A 28 -8.21 -1.39 -5.53
CA TRP A 28 -9.39 -2.23 -5.36
C TRP A 28 -9.96 -2.09 -3.95
N ALA A 29 -9.11 -2.12 -2.92
CA ALA A 29 -9.52 -1.85 -1.54
C ALA A 29 -10.16 -0.46 -1.40
N PHE A 30 -9.60 0.57 -2.07
CA PHE A 30 -10.19 1.90 -2.11
C PHE A 30 -11.57 1.89 -2.78
N LEU A 31 -11.71 1.27 -3.94
CA LEU A 31 -12.96 1.22 -4.71
C LEU A 31 -14.05 0.47 -3.93
N ASP A 32 -13.76 -0.72 -3.43
CA ASP A 32 -14.70 -1.52 -2.65
C ASP A 32 -15.12 -0.79 -1.37
N LYS A 33 -14.19 -0.16 -0.64
CA LYS A 33 -14.53 0.61 0.57
C LYS A 33 -15.30 1.89 0.26
N THR A 34 -15.02 2.54 -0.87
CA THR A 34 -15.72 3.77 -1.27
C THR A 34 -17.17 3.46 -1.63
N PHE A 35 -17.39 2.46 -2.48
CA PHE A 35 -18.69 2.20 -3.10
C PHE A 35 -19.48 1.04 -2.48
N GLY A 36 -18.85 0.20 -1.66
CA GLY A 36 -19.45 -1.01 -1.10
C GLY A 36 -19.82 -2.01 -2.19
N LEU A 37 -18.82 -2.52 -2.91
CA LEU A 37 -19.04 -3.40 -4.07
C LEU A 37 -19.39 -4.84 -3.68
N GLY A 38 -19.42 -5.16 -2.38
CA GLY A 38 -19.82 -6.46 -1.83
C GLY A 38 -18.69 -7.48 -1.76
N PHE A 39 -17.42 -7.07 -1.91
CA PHE A 39 -16.28 -7.98 -1.79
C PHE A 39 -15.81 -8.09 -0.35
N ALA A 40 -15.23 -7.01 0.18
CA ALA A 40 -14.88 -6.89 1.60
C ALA A 40 -15.80 -5.89 2.31
N THR A 41 -16.51 -5.06 1.56
CA THR A 41 -17.38 -3.99 2.06
C THR A 41 -18.78 -4.15 1.47
N GLU A 42 -19.74 -4.45 2.34
CA GLU A 42 -21.16 -4.44 2.00
C GLU A 42 -21.62 -3.03 1.56
N PRO A 43 -22.63 -2.91 0.69
CA PRO A 43 -23.15 -1.62 0.24
C PRO A 43 -23.53 -0.66 1.39
N SER A 44 -24.07 -1.18 2.49
CA SER A 44 -24.43 -0.39 3.68
C SER A 44 -23.22 0.12 4.46
N GLY A 45 -22.06 -0.52 4.30
CA GLY A 45 -20.79 -0.13 4.92
C GLY A 45 -19.92 0.76 4.02
N ALA A 46 -20.39 1.12 2.82
CA ALA A 46 -19.67 1.99 1.90
C ALA A 46 -19.35 3.35 2.54
N TRP A 47 -18.17 3.89 2.24
CA TRP A 47 -17.74 5.17 2.80
C TRP A 47 -18.66 6.32 2.37
N ILE A 48 -19.12 6.30 1.11
CA ILE A 48 -20.07 7.31 0.60
C ILE A 48 -21.45 7.25 1.28
N ASN A 49 -21.76 6.11 1.93
CA ASN A 49 -22.99 5.92 2.69
C ASN A 49 -22.79 6.20 4.19
N GLY A 50 -21.65 6.79 4.58
CA GLY A 50 -21.33 7.11 5.97
C GLY A 50 -20.65 5.97 6.74
N GLY A 51 -20.27 4.88 6.08
CA GLY A 51 -19.45 3.83 6.67
C GLY A 51 -18.06 4.34 7.06
N SER A 52 -17.38 3.67 8.00
CA SER A 52 -16.02 4.01 8.43
C SER A 52 -15.02 2.94 7.97
N PRO A 53 -14.21 3.23 6.93
CA PRO A 53 -13.24 2.30 6.34
C PRO A 53 -12.27 1.67 7.34
N THR A 54 -11.80 2.45 8.32
CA THR A 54 -10.85 2.01 9.35
C THR A 54 -11.56 1.27 10.48
N THR A 55 -12.70 1.78 10.96
CA THR A 55 -13.44 1.14 12.06
C THR A 55 -13.82 -0.29 11.74
N SER A 56 -14.24 -0.57 10.48
CA SER A 56 -14.58 -1.94 10.08
C SER A 56 -13.38 -2.89 10.21
N PHE A 57 -12.21 -2.48 9.70
CA PHE A 57 -10.97 -3.23 9.81
C PHE A 57 -10.49 -3.36 11.27
N LEU A 58 -10.52 -2.28 12.05
CA LEU A 58 -10.04 -2.29 13.42
C LEU A 58 -10.93 -3.09 14.37
N LYS A 59 -12.25 -3.16 14.13
CA LYS A 59 -13.17 -3.93 14.98
C LYS A 59 -13.21 -5.42 14.65
N HIS A 60 -13.07 -5.78 13.39
CA HIS A 60 -13.25 -7.17 12.94
C HIS A 60 -11.95 -7.85 12.52
N GLY A 61 -10.93 -7.07 12.16
CA GLY A 61 -9.64 -7.56 11.71
C GLY A 61 -8.56 -7.50 12.78
N ALA A 62 -8.55 -6.50 13.67
CA ALA A 62 -7.50 -6.39 14.68
C ALA A 62 -7.62 -7.50 15.74
N ASN A 63 -6.46 -8.02 16.16
CA ASN A 63 -6.35 -8.99 17.23
C ASN A 63 -6.49 -8.27 18.59
N PRO A 64 -7.50 -8.61 19.42
CA PRO A 64 -7.68 -8.01 20.74
C PRO A 64 -6.52 -8.25 21.71
N GLU A 65 -5.71 -9.29 21.48
CA GLU A 65 -4.53 -9.62 22.27
C GLU A 65 -3.27 -8.87 21.80
N SER A 66 -3.39 -8.00 20.81
CA SER A 66 -2.26 -7.21 20.32
C SER A 66 -1.66 -6.35 21.43
N PRO A 67 -0.32 -6.29 21.56
CA PRO A 67 0.36 -5.32 22.44
C PRO A 67 0.02 -3.86 22.12
N PHE A 68 -0.59 -3.61 20.95
CA PHE A 68 -0.98 -2.29 20.46
C PHE A 68 -2.51 -2.09 20.49
N ALA A 69 -3.27 -2.98 21.11
CA ALA A 69 -4.74 -2.96 21.11
C ALA A 69 -5.32 -1.62 21.60
N ASP A 70 -4.76 -1.03 22.67
CA ASP A 70 -5.23 0.27 23.19
C ASP A 70 -5.02 1.42 22.20
N PHE A 71 -3.85 1.44 21.55
CA PHE A 71 -3.54 2.45 20.53
C PHE A 71 -4.50 2.32 19.34
N ILE A 72 -4.78 1.09 18.92
CA ILE A 72 -5.69 0.77 17.82
C ILE A 72 -7.13 1.16 18.17
N ALA A 73 -7.58 0.82 19.39
CA ALA A 73 -8.90 1.19 19.87
C ALA A 73 -9.10 2.71 19.87
N GLY A 74 -8.05 3.48 20.16
CA GLY A 74 -8.06 4.95 20.08
C GLY A 74 -8.25 5.53 18.67
N LEU A 75 -8.05 4.74 17.61
CA LEU A 75 -8.28 5.15 16.22
C LEU A 75 -9.71 4.86 15.74
N ILE A 76 -10.46 4.02 16.45
CA ILE A 76 -11.82 3.62 16.08
C ILE A 76 -12.74 4.84 16.11
N GLY A 77 -13.50 5.03 15.02
CA GLY A 77 -14.46 6.13 14.88
C GLY A 77 -13.84 7.50 14.60
N MET A 78 -12.52 7.59 14.45
CA MET A 78 -11.86 8.85 14.14
C MET A 78 -11.96 9.18 12.65
N ALA A 79 -12.76 10.18 12.29
CA ALA A 79 -12.98 10.56 10.90
C ALA A 79 -11.68 10.91 10.15
N TRP A 80 -10.70 11.52 10.82
CA TRP A 80 -9.40 11.82 10.21
C TRP A 80 -8.62 10.55 9.83
N ALA A 81 -8.78 9.46 10.60
CA ALA A 81 -8.13 8.19 10.33
C ALA A 81 -8.72 7.55 9.06
N ASP A 82 -10.04 7.64 8.89
CA ASP A 82 -10.72 7.21 7.66
C ASP A 82 -10.20 7.96 6.43
N TRP A 83 -10.11 9.29 6.50
CA TRP A 83 -9.55 10.10 5.41
C TRP A 83 -8.09 9.73 5.12
N LEU A 84 -7.25 9.61 6.14
CA LEU A 84 -5.83 9.25 5.95
C LEU A 84 -5.68 7.87 5.32
N PHE A 85 -6.47 6.89 5.78
CA PHE A 85 -6.48 5.54 5.25
C PHE A 85 -6.90 5.53 3.78
N MET A 86 -8.01 6.20 3.43
CA MET A 86 -8.52 6.24 2.06
C MET A 86 -7.61 7.01 1.10
N ILE A 87 -7.05 8.15 1.53
CA ILE A 87 -6.02 8.88 0.77
C ILE A 87 -4.77 8.01 0.60
N GLY A 88 -4.39 7.25 1.63
CA GLY A 88 -3.30 6.28 1.59
C GLY A 88 -3.54 5.24 0.49
N LEU A 89 -4.67 4.51 0.55
CA LEU A 89 -5.00 3.48 -0.44
C LEU A 89 -5.00 4.04 -1.88
N LEU A 90 -5.68 5.16 -2.10
CA LEU A 90 -5.74 5.78 -3.43
C LEU A 90 -4.36 6.26 -3.90
N GLY A 91 -3.65 7.00 -3.05
CA GLY A 91 -2.36 7.60 -3.38
C GLY A 91 -1.27 6.57 -3.64
N ILE A 92 -1.15 5.57 -2.76
CA ILE A 92 -0.20 4.45 -2.91
C ILE A 92 -0.56 3.65 -4.16
N GLY A 93 -1.84 3.30 -4.34
CA GLY A 93 -2.30 2.54 -5.49
C GLY A 93 -2.00 3.23 -6.83
N LEU A 94 -2.32 4.52 -6.95
CA LEU A 94 -2.02 5.30 -8.15
C LEU A 94 -0.52 5.45 -8.39
N ALA A 95 0.26 5.74 -7.34
CA ALA A 95 1.71 5.85 -7.45
C ALA A 95 2.34 4.54 -7.93
N LEU A 96 1.86 3.39 -7.43
CA LEU A 96 2.33 2.07 -7.85
C LEU A 96 1.89 1.74 -9.26
N VAL A 97 0.66 2.00 -9.70
CA VAL A 97 0.23 1.70 -11.07
C VAL A 97 0.98 2.59 -12.08
N LEU A 98 0.99 3.91 -11.85
CA LEU A 98 1.59 4.88 -12.76
C LEU A 98 3.13 4.87 -12.69
N GLY A 99 3.71 4.43 -11.57
CA GLY A 99 5.15 4.37 -11.35
C GLY A 99 5.78 5.74 -11.11
N ILE A 100 5.05 6.60 -10.41
CA ILE A 100 5.44 7.97 -10.07
C ILE A 100 5.38 8.14 -8.56
N GLY A 101 6.28 8.94 -7.98
CA GLY A 101 6.34 9.15 -6.53
C GLY A 101 6.54 7.86 -5.73
N LEU A 102 7.27 6.88 -6.28
CA LEU A 102 7.40 5.54 -5.70
C LEU A 102 8.04 5.58 -4.31
N ARG A 103 8.94 6.53 -4.04
CA ARG A 103 9.55 6.69 -2.72
C ARG A 103 8.53 7.09 -1.67
N ILE A 104 7.61 8.00 -2.03
CA ILE A 104 6.52 8.43 -1.14
C ILE A 104 5.61 7.23 -0.86
N ALA A 105 5.20 6.53 -1.93
CA ALA A 105 4.35 5.35 -1.82
C ALA A 105 4.98 4.24 -0.98
N ALA A 106 6.30 4.03 -1.07
CA ALA A 106 6.97 3.04 -0.24
C ALA A 106 7.02 3.45 1.22
N VAL A 107 7.26 4.72 1.55
CA VAL A 107 7.29 5.18 2.94
C VAL A 107 5.89 5.16 3.55
N THR A 108 4.91 5.76 2.90
CA THR A 108 3.54 5.81 3.42
C THR A 108 2.87 4.44 3.40
N GLY A 109 3.12 3.65 2.36
CA GLY A 109 2.63 2.28 2.26
C GLY A 109 3.27 1.34 3.27
N SER A 110 4.58 1.44 3.52
CA SER A 110 5.21 0.67 4.60
C SER A 110 4.64 1.04 5.96
N LEU A 111 4.44 2.34 6.23
CA LEU A 111 3.82 2.79 7.48
C LEU A 111 2.42 2.20 7.66
N LEU A 112 1.58 2.30 6.64
CA LEU A 112 0.22 1.74 6.63
C LEU A 112 0.25 0.23 6.90
N LEU A 113 1.04 -0.52 6.13
CA LEU A 113 1.13 -1.98 6.23
C LEU A 113 1.70 -2.43 7.58
N ILE A 114 2.71 -1.74 8.11
CA ILE A 114 3.27 -2.05 9.43
C ILE A 114 2.24 -1.79 10.54
N MET A 115 1.46 -0.71 10.44
CA MET A 115 0.38 -0.47 11.40
C MET A 115 -0.69 -1.57 11.35
N MET A 116 -1.01 -2.08 10.15
CA MET A 116 -1.92 -3.21 9.98
C MET A 116 -1.33 -4.49 10.57
N TRP A 117 -0.05 -4.79 10.31
CA TRP A 117 0.66 -5.91 10.90
C TRP A 117 0.67 -5.86 12.45
N MET A 118 0.95 -4.68 13.03
CA MET A 118 0.90 -4.47 14.48
C MET A 118 -0.49 -4.75 15.05
N ALA A 119 -1.55 -4.45 14.28
CA ALA A 119 -2.91 -4.73 14.68
C ALA A 119 -3.27 -6.21 14.69
N LEU A 120 -2.52 -7.06 14.00
CA LEU A 120 -2.80 -8.50 13.90
C LEU A 120 -1.99 -9.36 14.87
N LEU A 121 -1.01 -8.78 15.57
CA LEU A 121 -0.19 -9.52 16.53
C LEU A 121 -1.00 -10.03 17.74
N PRO A 122 -0.65 -11.20 18.31
CA PRO A 122 0.18 -12.25 17.70
C PRO A 122 -0.49 -12.84 16.46
N LEU A 123 0.32 -13.12 15.43
CA LEU A 123 -0.15 -13.70 14.16
C LEU A 123 -0.47 -15.19 14.31
N GLU A 124 -1.49 -15.67 13.59
CA GLU A 124 -1.99 -17.06 13.68
C GLU A 124 -1.00 -18.10 13.11
N TYR A 125 -0.40 -17.82 11.94
CA TYR A 125 0.37 -18.85 11.19
C TYR A 125 1.89 -18.65 11.23
N ASN A 126 2.38 -17.44 11.49
CA ASN A 126 3.81 -17.13 11.52
C ASN A 126 4.07 -16.00 12.53
N PRO A 127 4.99 -16.15 13.49
CA PRO A 127 5.15 -15.17 14.57
C PRO A 127 5.68 -13.79 14.12
N PHE A 128 6.16 -13.64 12.88
CA PHE A 128 6.81 -12.42 12.42
C PHE A 128 6.31 -11.91 11.07
N VAL A 129 6.00 -12.80 10.12
CA VAL A 129 5.81 -12.44 8.72
C VAL A 129 4.43 -12.87 8.22
N ASP A 130 3.64 -11.88 7.83
CA ASP A 130 2.42 -12.03 7.04
C ASP A 130 2.56 -11.31 5.69
N ASP A 131 1.45 -11.18 4.96
CA ASP A 131 1.38 -10.46 3.69
C ASP A 131 1.72 -8.97 3.84
N HIS A 132 1.36 -8.30 4.95
CA HIS A 132 1.69 -6.89 5.18
C HIS A 132 3.20 -6.64 5.23
N ILE A 133 3.95 -7.49 5.95
CA ILE A 133 5.42 -7.38 5.99
C ILE A 133 6.04 -7.67 4.63
N ILE A 134 5.54 -8.68 3.92
CA ILE A 134 6.00 -9.00 2.56
C ILE A 134 5.75 -7.79 1.64
N TYR A 135 4.55 -7.22 1.66
CA TYR A 135 4.21 -6.06 0.84
C TYR A 135 5.07 -4.86 1.19
N ALA A 136 5.32 -4.57 2.46
CA ALA A 136 6.16 -3.46 2.88
C ALA A 136 7.59 -3.58 2.29
N VAL A 137 8.18 -4.78 2.34
CA VAL A 137 9.49 -5.04 1.74
C VAL A 137 9.45 -4.92 0.21
N VAL A 138 8.39 -5.45 -0.42
CA VAL A 138 8.23 -5.42 -1.89
C VAL A 138 8.06 -3.99 -2.41
N LEU A 139 7.41 -3.08 -1.67
CA LEU A 139 7.37 -1.66 -2.02
C LEU A 139 8.77 -1.07 -2.18
N TRP A 140 9.70 -1.40 -1.27
CA TRP A 140 11.10 -0.95 -1.38
C TRP A 140 11.84 -1.62 -2.54
N ALA A 141 11.52 -2.87 -2.87
CA ALA A 141 12.06 -3.52 -4.07
C ALA A 141 11.65 -2.77 -5.35
N PHE A 142 10.42 -2.23 -5.43
CA PHE A 142 9.99 -1.41 -6.56
C PHE A 142 10.70 -0.06 -6.64
N VAL A 143 10.98 0.56 -5.49
CA VAL A 143 11.74 1.83 -5.41
C VAL A 143 13.19 1.65 -5.86
N LEU A 144 13.84 0.57 -5.42
CA LEU A 144 15.25 0.29 -5.67
C LEU A 144 15.49 -0.41 -7.02
N GLY A 145 14.43 -0.88 -7.68
CA GLY A 145 14.47 -1.58 -8.96
C GLY A 145 14.34 -0.68 -10.19
N ARG A 146 14.34 -1.31 -11.38
CA ARG A 146 14.07 -0.62 -12.65
C ARG A 146 12.58 -0.34 -12.79
N ARG A 147 12.24 0.80 -13.38
CA ARG A 147 10.87 1.32 -13.49
C ARG A 147 10.27 1.05 -14.87
N GLU A 148 10.32 -0.20 -15.31
CA GLU A 148 9.64 -0.60 -16.56
C GLU A 148 8.12 -0.32 -16.45
N TRP A 149 7.49 0.01 -17.57
CA TRP A 149 6.05 0.36 -17.67
C TRP A 149 5.60 1.44 -16.66
N SER A 150 6.38 2.52 -16.55
CA SER A 150 6.06 3.66 -15.68
C SER A 150 6.04 4.98 -16.43
N LEU A 151 5.38 5.97 -15.83
CA LEU A 151 5.44 7.38 -16.22
C LEU A 151 6.58 8.11 -15.49
N ALA A 152 7.58 7.38 -14.97
CA ALA A 152 8.65 7.95 -14.16
C ALA A 152 9.44 9.04 -14.90
N ASP A 153 9.74 8.84 -16.19
CA ASP A 153 10.48 9.83 -16.97
C ASP A 153 9.71 11.16 -17.09
N TRP A 154 8.40 11.08 -17.34
CA TRP A 154 7.53 12.25 -17.35
C TRP A 154 7.48 12.92 -15.98
N TRP A 155 7.32 12.15 -14.91
CA TRP A 155 7.26 12.65 -13.53
C TRP A 155 8.56 13.35 -13.10
N LEU A 156 9.70 12.72 -13.37
CA LEU A 156 11.03 13.26 -13.08
C LEU A 156 11.38 14.48 -13.93
N SER A 157 10.70 14.67 -15.07
CA SER A 157 10.89 15.86 -15.91
C SER A 157 10.26 17.13 -15.30
N GLN A 158 9.29 17.00 -14.39
CA GLN A 158 8.53 18.10 -13.81
C GLN A 158 9.42 19.02 -12.95
N SER A 159 9.24 20.34 -13.09
CA SER A 159 10.08 21.36 -12.43
C SER A 159 10.04 21.29 -10.90
N PHE A 160 8.88 20.96 -10.33
CA PHE A 160 8.71 20.76 -8.88
C PHE A 160 9.42 19.50 -8.38
N VAL A 161 9.37 18.39 -9.12
CA VAL A 161 10.04 17.13 -8.75
C VAL A 161 11.55 17.28 -8.84
N LYS A 162 12.07 17.96 -9.87
CA LYS A 162 13.50 18.29 -9.98
C LYS A 162 14.03 19.10 -8.80
N LYS A 163 13.22 20.02 -8.27
CA LYS A 163 13.54 20.81 -7.07
C LYS A 163 13.46 20.00 -5.77
N ASN A 164 12.69 18.91 -5.77
CA ASN A 164 12.45 18.07 -4.60
C ASN A 164 12.84 16.62 -4.90
N GLN A 165 14.14 16.33 -4.80
CA GLN A 165 14.74 15.02 -5.07
C GLN A 165 14.22 13.88 -4.15
N TRP A 166 13.31 14.15 -3.22
CA TRP A 166 12.61 13.12 -2.45
C TRP A 166 11.38 12.56 -3.17
N LEU A 167 10.81 13.28 -4.15
CA LEU A 167 9.52 12.96 -4.75
C LEU A 167 9.57 11.91 -5.87
N TRP A 168 10.70 11.23 -6.09
CA TRP A 168 10.84 10.27 -7.19
C TRP A 168 10.19 8.92 -6.95
#